data_AF-A0A849Z0B0-F1
#
_entry.id   AF-A0A849Z0B0-F1
#
_cell.length_a   1.000
_cell.length_b   1.000
_cell.length_c   1.000
_cell.angle_alpha   90.00
_cell.angle_beta   90.00
_cell.angle_gamma   90.00
#
_symmetry.space_group_name_H-M   'P 1'
#
loop_
_entity.id
_entity.type
_entity.pdbx_description
1 polymer ?
#
loop_
_entity_poly.entity_id
_entity_poly.type
_entity_poly.pdbx_seq_one_letter_code
_entity_poly.pdbx_strand_id
1 'polypeptide(L)'
;MARVLLIGAVLLIGVGLSLATASCDDAPPPPKPADPDPEPPIEAVGSVRRPPETYLMTRTGERCEVTIVVGGEVVERLPTAYACPKDLEIGEWIRLAGMTCIREGGPVERKVPVVCPDYLTNAERDLRKAREAAKDGGK
;
A
#
# COMPACT_ATOMS: atom_id res chain seq x y z
N MET A 1 15.72 -35.39 -28.21
CA MET A 1 17.11 -35.10 -27.81
C MET A 1 17.08 -34.04 -26.72
N ALA A 2 17.69 -34.08 -25.54
CA ALA A 2 18.26 -35.11 -24.66
C ALA A 2 18.29 -34.42 -23.27
N ARG A 3 17.85 -35.11 -22.21
CA ARG A 3 17.79 -34.64 -20.81
C ARG A 3 19.19 -34.60 -20.20
N VAL A 4 19.47 -33.64 -19.30
CA VAL A 4 20.51 -33.81 -18.27
C VAL A 4 19.98 -33.29 -16.93
N LEU A 5 19.54 -34.24 -16.08
CA LEU A 5 19.47 -34.09 -14.64
C LEU A 5 20.89 -34.23 -14.07
N LEU A 6 21.29 -33.38 -13.13
CA LEU A 6 22.43 -33.65 -12.26
C LEU A 6 21.98 -33.61 -10.79
N ILE A 7 22.01 -34.80 -10.22
CA ILE A 7 21.82 -35.16 -8.82
C ILE A 7 23.22 -35.14 -8.18
N GLY A 8 23.39 -34.46 -7.05
CA GLY A 8 24.56 -34.62 -6.17
C GLY A 8 24.06 -34.64 -4.73
N ALA A 9 23.81 -35.80 -4.12
CA ALA A 9 24.76 -36.75 -3.52
C ALA A 9 25.21 -36.30 -2.11
N VAL A 10 24.70 -37.07 -1.15
CA VAL A 10 24.84 -37.03 0.31
C VAL A 10 26.27 -37.35 0.75
N LEU A 11 26.75 -36.75 1.85
CA LEU A 11 27.78 -37.36 2.68
C LEU A 11 27.54 -37.12 4.17
N LEU A 12 27.28 -38.24 4.87
CA LEU A 12 27.20 -38.42 6.31
C LEU A 12 28.61 -38.62 6.91
N ILE A 13 28.65 -38.51 8.25
CA ILE A 13 29.53 -39.20 9.23
C ILE A 13 30.41 -38.24 10.04
N GLY A 14 30.24 -38.30 11.37
CA GLY A 14 31.18 -37.76 12.35
C GLY A 14 30.72 -38.00 13.79
N VAL A 15 30.97 -39.21 14.29
CA VAL A 15 30.65 -39.71 15.64
C VAL A 15 31.74 -39.29 16.66
N GLY A 16 31.33 -38.95 17.89
CA GLY A 16 32.18 -38.95 19.10
C GLY A 16 31.31 -38.65 20.33
N LEU A 17 30.85 -39.64 21.12
CA LEU A 17 31.53 -40.41 22.18
C LEU A 17 31.96 -39.56 23.39
N SER A 18 31.19 -39.58 24.49
CA SER A 18 31.63 -40.08 25.82
C SER A 18 30.84 -39.56 27.05
N LEU A 19 30.32 -40.53 27.81
CA LEU A 19 30.24 -40.70 29.28
C LEU A 19 29.54 -39.68 30.22
N ALA A 20 28.63 -40.23 31.04
CA ALA A 20 28.49 -40.12 32.52
C ALA A 20 26.99 -40.21 32.91
N THR A 21 26.48 -41.38 33.30
CA THR A 21 26.24 -41.86 34.68
C THR A 21 25.26 -41.06 35.54
N ALA A 22 24.32 -41.82 36.12
CA ALA A 22 23.61 -41.61 37.38
C ALA A 22 22.45 -40.58 37.40
N SER A 23 21.22 -41.08 37.51
CA SER A 23 20.51 -41.15 38.80
C SER A 23 19.04 -41.46 38.52
N CYS A 24 18.47 -42.42 39.26
CA CYS A 24 17.04 -42.62 39.34
C CYS A 24 16.42 -41.38 40.01
N ASP A 25 15.46 -40.74 39.33
CA ASP A 25 14.47 -39.91 39.99
C ASP A 25 13.11 -40.26 39.40
N ASP A 26 12.30 -40.92 40.23
CA ASP A 26 10.90 -41.23 40.02
C ASP A 26 10.14 -39.89 40.03
N ALA A 27 10.11 -39.22 38.87
CA ALA A 27 9.35 -37.98 38.70
C ALA A 27 7.92 -38.34 38.25
N PRO A 28 6.88 -37.96 39.00
CA PRO A 28 5.51 -38.13 38.54
C PRO A 28 5.31 -37.32 37.24
N PRO A 29 4.52 -37.83 36.27
CA PRO A 29 4.31 -37.15 35.01
C PRO A 29 3.72 -35.75 35.25
N PRO A 30 4.15 -34.72 34.49
CA PRO A 30 3.64 -33.38 34.66
C PRO A 30 2.12 -33.36 34.41
N PRO A 31 1.36 -32.51 35.14
CA PRO A 31 -0.06 -32.35 34.89
C PRO A 31 -0.27 -31.92 33.43
N LYS A 32 -1.28 -32.52 32.77
CA LYS A 32 -1.65 -32.16 31.40
C LYS A 32 -1.97 -30.66 31.34
N PRO A 33 -1.55 -29.94 30.28
CA PRO A 33 -2.00 -28.57 30.05
C PRO A 33 -3.53 -28.52 30.05
N ALA A 34 -4.11 -27.55 30.76
CA ALA A 34 -5.54 -27.30 30.71
C ALA A 34 -5.94 -26.97 29.25
N ASP A 35 -7.12 -27.44 28.85
CA ASP A 35 -7.68 -27.12 27.54
C ASP A 35 -7.80 -25.60 27.39
N PRO A 36 -7.44 -25.03 26.22
CA PRO A 36 -7.55 -23.60 26.00
C PRO A 36 -9.02 -23.16 26.07
N ASP A 37 -9.28 -22.15 26.89
CA ASP A 37 -10.58 -21.49 27.04
C ASP A 37 -11.06 -21.02 25.64
N PRO A 38 -12.32 -21.28 25.23
CA PRO A 38 -12.82 -20.81 23.94
C PRO A 38 -12.82 -19.28 23.89
N GLU A 39 -11.92 -18.72 23.10
CA GLU A 39 -11.85 -17.29 22.83
C GLU A 39 -13.18 -16.83 22.20
N PRO A 40 -13.80 -15.74 22.72
CA PRO A 40 -15.07 -15.28 22.20
C PRO A 40 -14.92 -14.86 20.72
N PRO A 41 -15.91 -15.15 19.87
CA PRO A 41 -15.83 -14.83 18.45
C PRO A 41 -15.73 -13.31 18.27
N ILE A 42 -14.62 -12.87 17.69
CA ILE A 42 -14.43 -11.48 17.28
C ILE A 42 -15.41 -11.22 16.13
N GLU A 43 -16.52 -10.55 16.41
CA GLU A 43 -17.44 -10.10 15.37
C GLU A 43 -16.67 -9.22 14.38
N ALA A 44 -16.58 -9.68 13.13
CA ALA A 44 -15.95 -8.93 12.06
C ALA A 44 -16.78 -7.68 11.79
N VAL A 45 -16.41 -6.57 12.46
CA VAL A 45 -16.92 -5.24 12.13
C VAL A 45 -16.55 -4.98 10.68
N GLY A 46 -17.52 -5.10 9.79
CA GLY A 46 -17.33 -4.86 8.36
C GLY A 46 -16.75 -3.47 8.16
N SER A 47 -15.49 -3.37 7.74
CA SER A 47 -14.91 -2.06 7.43
C SER A 47 -15.65 -1.51 6.23
N VAL A 48 -16.47 -0.47 6.43
CA VAL A 48 -17.02 0.32 5.32
C VAL A 48 -15.86 1.08 4.70
N ARG A 49 -15.16 0.44 3.75
CA ARG A 49 -13.96 1.00 3.12
C ARG A 49 -14.42 2.04 2.11
N ARG A 50 -14.13 3.32 2.39
CA ARG A 50 -14.31 4.39 1.41
C ARG A 50 -13.41 4.11 0.19
N PRO A 51 -13.93 4.21 -1.04
CA PRO A 51 -13.10 4.11 -2.23
C PRO A 51 -11.97 5.16 -2.22
N PRO A 52 -10.76 4.81 -2.66
CA PRO A 52 -9.64 5.75 -2.67
C PRO A 52 -9.90 6.88 -3.66
N GLU A 53 -9.65 8.10 -3.22
CA GLU A 53 -9.72 9.31 -4.06
C GLU A 53 -8.35 9.54 -4.70
N THR A 54 -8.34 9.93 -5.96
CA THR A 54 -7.13 10.18 -6.75
C THR A 54 -7.19 11.60 -7.29
N TYR A 55 -6.17 12.40 -6.99
CA TYR A 55 -6.04 13.77 -7.47
C TYR A 55 -5.18 13.78 -8.73
N LEU A 56 -5.71 14.35 -9.81
CA LEU A 56 -5.05 14.43 -11.11
C LEU A 56 -4.91 15.88 -11.53
N MET A 57 -3.73 16.27 -12.01
CA MET A 57 -3.51 17.51 -12.76
C MET A 57 -3.27 17.18 -14.22
N THR A 58 -4.19 17.55 -15.10
CA THR A 58 -4.14 17.22 -16.54
C THR A 58 -3.89 18.46 -17.36
N ARG A 59 -2.99 18.37 -18.34
CA ARG A 59 -2.77 19.46 -19.31
C ARG A 59 -3.72 19.33 -20.49
N THR A 60 -4.77 20.14 -20.51
CA THR A 60 -5.77 20.21 -21.60
C THR A 60 -5.43 21.24 -22.67
N GLY A 61 -4.44 22.11 -22.43
CA GLY A 61 -3.94 23.08 -23.40
C GLY A 61 -2.81 23.92 -22.80
N GLU A 62 -3.02 25.23 -22.72
CA GLU A 62 -2.10 26.17 -22.04
C GLU A 62 -2.23 26.16 -20.52
N ARG A 63 -3.36 25.66 -20.01
CA ARG A 63 -3.67 25.55 -18.59
C ARG A 63 -3.88 24.11 -18.19
N CYS A 64 -3.74 23.89 -16.89
CA CYS A 64 -3.91 22.60 -16.26
C CYS A 64 -5.19 22.61 -15.42
N GLU A 65 -5.93 21.52 -15.50
CA GLU A 65 -7.13 21.29 -14.70
C GLU A 65 -6.80 20.31 -13.59
N VAL A 66 -7.38 20.50 -12.40
CA VAL A 66 -7.30 19.53 -11.32
C VAL A 66 -8.63 18.82 -11.19
N THR A 67 -8.61 17.49 -11.25
CA THR A 67 -9.78 16.63 -11.11
C THR A 67 -9.58 15.63 -9.97
N ILE A 68 -10.69 15.23 -9.37
CA ILE A 68 -10.74 14.20 -8.34
C ILE A 68 -11.45 13.00 -8.92
N VAL A 69 -10.77 11.86 -8.88
CA VAL A 69 -11.25 10.60 -9.40
C VAL A 69 -11.50 9.64 -8.25
N VAL A 70 -12.70 9.06 -8.21
CA VAL A 70 -13.08 8.05 -7.20
C VAL A 70 -13.60 6.83 -7.95
N GLY A 71 -12.98 5.67 -7.71
CA GLY A 71 -13.36 4.45 -8.41
C GLY A 71 -13.18 4.49 -9.94
N GLY A 72 -12.35 5.40 -10.46
CA GLY A 72 -12.12 5.59 -11.90
C GLY A 72 -13.00 6.64 -12.55
N GLU A 73 -13.96 7.23 -11.84
CA GLU A 73 -14.84 8.29 -12.36
C GLU A 73 -14.46 9.66 -11.79
N VAL A 74 -14.53 10.70 -12.63
CA VAL A 74 -14.32 12.08 -12.21
C VAL A 74 -15.54 12.54 -11.40
N VAL A 75 -15.37 12.71 -10.09
CA VAL A 75 -16.44 13.17 -9.19
C VAL A 75 -16.44 14.69 -9.03
N GLU A 76 -15.28 15.32 -9.20
CA GLU A 76 -15.13 16.76 -9.00
C GLU A 76 -14.04 17.31 -9.90
N ARG A 77 -14.25 18.52 -10.42
CA ARG A 77 -13.26 19.31 -11.15
C ARG A 77 -13.14 20.66 -10.45
N LEU A 78 -11.92 21.03 -10.06
CA LEU A 78 -11.69 22.32 -9.42
C LEU A 78 -11.91 23.44 -10.46
N PRO A 79 -12.60 24.53 -10.10
CA PRO A 79 -12.99 25.59 -11.04
C PRO A 79 -11.81 26.45 -11.52
N THR A 80 -10.67 26.37 -10.84
CA THR A 80 -9.48 27.17 -11.15
C THR A 80 -8.61 26.45 -12.19
N ALA A 81 -8.33 27.14 -13.30
CA ALA A 81 -7.31 26.72 -14.25
C ALA A 81 -5.92 27.10 -13.72
N TYR A 82 -4.99 26.15 -13.63
CA TYR A 82 -3.66 26.34 -13.05
C TYR A 82 -2.57 26.47 -14.11
N ALA A 83 -1.43 27.05 -13.72
CA ALA A 83 -0.23 27.01 -14.57
C ALA A 83 0.31 25.58 -14.62
N CYS A 84 0.57 25.08 -15.81
CA CYS A 84 1.15 23.75 -15.98
C CYS A 84 2.64 23.75 -15.62
N PRO A 85 3.14 22.68 -14.97
CA PRO A 85 4.57 22.40 -14.91
C PRO A 85 5.19 22.40 -16.30
N LYS A 86 6.42 22.89 -16.43
CA LYS A 86 7.10 23.05 -17.73
C LYS A 86 7.31 21.73 -18.45
N ASP A 87 7.46 20.67 -17.67
CA ASP A 87 7.75 19.31 -18.08
C ASP A 87 6.50 18.44 -18.22
N LEU A 88 5.30 19.02 -18.09
CA LEU A 88 4.04 18.32 -18.34
C LEU A 88 3.59 18.61 -19.77
N GLU A 89 3.62 17.62 -20.65
CA GLU A 89 3.21 17.72 -22.04
C GLU A 89 1.68 17.61 -22.21
N ILE A 90 1.16 17.99 -23.37
CA ILE A 90 -0.28 17.88 -23.66
C ILE A 90 -0.66 16.39 -23.71
N GLY A 91 -1.73 16.03 -22.99
CA GLY A 91 -2.18 14.62 -22.86
C GLY A 91 -1.47 13.83 -21.75
N GLU A 92 -0.47 14.40 -21.09
CA GLU A 92 0.07 13.88 -19.83
C GLU A 92 -0.74 14.41 -18.63
N TRP A 93 -0.68 13.68 -17.53
CA TRP A 93 -1.23 14.10 -16.25
C TRP A 93 -0.29 13.75 -15.09
N ILE A 94 -0.41 14.49 -14.00
CA ILE A 94 0.29 14.21 -12.75
C ILE A 94 -0.72 13.71 -11.73
N ARG A 95 -0.47 12.51 -11.20
CA ARG A 95 -1.28 11.88 -10.17
C ARG A 95 -0.61 12.00 -8.81
N LEU A 96 -1.40 12.37 -7.79
CA LEU A 96 -0.97 12.31 -6.39
C LEU A 96 -1.03 10.87 -5.89
N ALA A 97 0.09 10.37 -5.37
CA ALA A 97 0.29 9.03 -4.83
C ALA A 97 0.89 9.13 -3.43
N GLY A 98 0.03 9.36 -2.43
CA GLY A 98 0.46 9.64 -1.06
C GLY A 98 1.21 10.98 -0.99
N MET A 99 2.48 10.93 -0.58
CA MET A 99 3.36 12.11 -0.50
C MET A 99 4.16 12.37 -1.78
N THR A 100 3.99 11.52 -2.80
CA THR A 100 4.73 11.61 -4.06
C THR A 100 3.79 11.87 -5.21
N CYS A 101 4.30 12.42 -6.31
CA CYS A 101 3.54 12.59 -7.53
C CYS A 101 4.16 11.78 -8.65
N ILE A 102 3.30 11.24 -9.51
CA ILE A 102 3.71 10.43 -10.65
C ILE A 102 3.14 11.08 -11.90
N ARG A 103 4.00 11.41 -12.86
CA ARG A 103 3.60 11.80 -14.21
C ARG A 103 3.29 10.54 -15.01
N GLU A 104 2.12 10.52 -15.61
CA GLU A 104 1.54 9.41 -16.37
C GLU A 104 0.89 9.95 -17.66
N GLY A 105 0.70 9.06 -18.65
CA GLY A 105 0.02 9.39 -19.90
C GLY A 105 0.91 9.97 -20.99
N GLY A 106 0.29 10.72 -21.91
CA GLY A 106 0.94 11.31 -23.08
C GLY A 106 0.99 10.39 -24.32
N PRO A 107 1.48 10.92 -25.46
CA PRO A 107 1.66 10.14 -26.70
C PRO A 107 2.75 9.07 -26.56
N VAL A 108 3.72 9.30 -25.68
CA VAL A 108 4.68 8.29 -25.25
C VAL A 108 4.37 7.97 -23.80
N GLU A 109 3.88 6.76 -23.55
CA GLU A 109 3.48 6.37 -22.20
C GLU A 109 4.68 6.36 -21.26
N ARG A 110 4.61 7.21 -20.23
CA ARG A 110 5.65 7.40 -19.22
C ARG A 110 5.05 7.16 -17.84
N LYS A 111 5.87 6.68 -16.90
CA LYS A 111 5.51 6.58 -15.49
C LYS A 111 6.71 7.00 -14.65
N VAL A 112 6.78 8.29 -14.34
CA VAL A 112 7.98 8.91 -13.75
C VAL A 112 7.61 9.65 -12.47
N PRO A 113 8.30 9.42 -11.35
CA PRO A 113 8.10 10.22 -10.15
C PRO A 113 8.55 11.66 -10.41
N VAL A 114 7.73 12.62 -9.99
CA VAL A 114 7.96 14.06 -10.16
C VAL A 114 7.72 14.79 -8.84
N VAL A 115 8.26 16.00 -8.75
CA VAL A 115 7.91 16.91 -7.64
C VAL A 115 6.44 17.28 -7.77
N CYS A 116 5.71 17.18 -6.65
CA CYS A 116 4.31 17.52 -6.63
C CYS A 116 4.10 19.02 -6.88
N PRO A 117 3.24 19.40 -7.84
CA PRO A 117 2.82 20.79 -7.98
C PRO A 117 2.04 21.21 -6.72
N ASP A 118 2.34 22.41 -6.20
CA ASP A 118 1.71 22.93 -4.99
C ASP A 118 0.18 22.95 -5.08
N TYR A 119 -0.36 23.26 -6.27
CA TYR A 119 -1.80 23.27 -6.51
C TYR A 119 -2.45 21.91 -6.23
N LEU A 120 -1.77 20.81 -6.56
CA LEU A 120 -2.28 19.45 -6.37
C LEU A 120 -2.27 19.07 -4.88
N THR A 121 -1.19 19.37 -4.17
CA THR A 121 -1.06 19.10 -2.73
C THR A 121 -1.95 20.01 -1.89
N ASN A 122 -2.14 21.27 -2.31
CA ASN A 122 -3.04 22.21 -1.67
C ASN A 122 -4.49 21.75 -1.84
N ALA A 123 -4.89 21.32 -3.05
CA ALA A 123 -6.21 20.78 -3.31
C ALA A 123 -6.55 19.58 -2.39
N GLU A 124 -5.65 18.59 -2.29
CA GLU A 124 -5.84 17.46 -1.37
C GLU A 124 -6.01 17.93 0.07
N ARG A 125 -5.11 18.79 0.54
CA ARG A 125 -5.12 19.26 1.92
C ARG A 125 -6.40 20.03 2.24
N ASP A 126 -6.82 20.91 1.35
CA ASP A 126 -7.96 21.80 1.60
C ASP A 126 -9.28 21.02 1.59
N LEU A 127 -9.41 20.02 0.71
CA LEU A 127 -10.54 19.09 0.70
C LEU A 127 -10.55 18.16 1.91
N ARG A 128 -9.39 17.66 2.32
CA ARG A 128 -9.28 16.86 3.55
C ARG A 128 -9.73 17.66 4.77
N LYS A 129 -9.25 18.90 4.90
CA LYS A 129 -9.69 19.83 5.97
C LYS A 129 -11.19 20.11 5.92
N ALA A 130 -11.74 20.39 4.74
CA ALA A 130 -13.17 20.65 4.59
C ALA A 130 -14.03 19.46 5.05
N ARG A 131 -13.59 18.24 4.76
CA ARG A 131 -14.28 17.01 5.19
C ARG A 131 -14.13 16.75 6.69
N GLU A 132 -12.97 17.02 7.27
CA GLU A 132 -12.76 16.94 8.72
C GLU A 132 -13.73 17.90 9.43
N ALA A 133 -13.78 19.17 8.99
CA ALA A 133 -14.72 20.16 9.53
C ALA A 133 -16.19 19.74 9.37
N ALA A 134 -16.57 19.14 8.24
CA ALA A 134 -17.93 18.65 8.01
C ALA A 134 -18.33 17.50 8.95
N LYS A 135 -17.36 16.67 9.39
CA LYS A 135 -17.61 15.62 10.38
C LYS A 135 -17.82 16.20 11.78
N ASP A 136 -17.03 17.21 12.14
CA ASP A 136 -17.08 17.82 13.48
C ASP A 136 -18.33 18.69 13.68
N GLY A 137 -18.86 19.30 12.62
CA GLY A 137 -20.07 20.14 12.65
C GLY A 137 -21.40 19.37 12.61
N GLY A 138 -21.37 18.04 12.44
CA GLY A 138 -22.57 17.19 12.32
C GLY A 138 -23.06 16.59 13.65
N LYS A 139 -22.85 17.28 14.78
CA LYS A 139 -23.25 16.83 16.12
C LYS A 139 -24.63 17.35 16.53
#